data_AF-A0A0F9QUN8-F1
#
_entry.id   AF-A0A0F9QUN8-F1
#
_cell.length_a   1.000
_cell.length_b   1.000
_cell.length_c   1.000
_cell.angle_alpha   90.00
_cell.angle_beta   90.00
_cell.angle_gamma   90.00
#
_symmetry.space_group_name_H-M   'P 1'
#
loop_
_entity.id
_entity.type
_entity.pdbx_description
1 polymer ?
#
loop_
_entity_poly.entity_id
_entity_poly.type
_entity_poly.pdbx_seq_one_letter_code
_entity_poly.pdbx_strand_id
1 'polypeptide(L)'
;MIERKYISIQEFIERGFLQEINRRLLHPCGLALEVVKDGDEWRFGGVWDSRDDPEGIMFVGDFPPDWRKRNRVNETQNAHLQPRVDIGLEDPFLGPGIQPCPELGE
;
A
#
# COMPACT_ATOMS: atom_id res chain seq x y z
N MET A 1 10.28 -21.19 -12.61
CA MET A 1 9.51 -20.27 -11.74
C MET A 1 10.36 -19.02 -11.54
N ILE A 2 9.78 -17.82 -11.69
CA ILE A 2 10.50 -16.57 -11.44
C ILE A 2 10.59 -16.40 -9.92
N GLU A 3 11.80 -16.28 -9.38
CA GLU A 3 12.03 -15.98 -7.96
C GLU A 3 11.46 -14.60 -7.62
N ARG A 4 10.58 -14.54 -6.62
CA ARG A 4 9.95 -13.29 -6.17
C ARG A 4 10.83 -12.62 -5.12
N LYS A 5 11.10 -11.33 -5.31
CA LYS A 5 11.74 -10.49 -4.29
C LYS A 5 10.68 -9.88 -3.38
N TYR A 6 10.94 -9.91 -2.08
CA TYR A 6 10.10 -9.30 -1.05
C TYR A 6 10.87 -8.17 -0.36
N ILE A 7 10.15 -7.15 0.09
CA ILE A 7 10.67 -6.11 0.99
C ILE A 7 10.23 -6.42 2.42
N SER A 8 10.99 -5.92 3.41
CA SER A 8 10.58 -6.05 4.80
C SER A 8 9.38 -5.13 5.11
N ILE A 9 8.58 -5.48 6.11
CA ILE A 9 7.47 -4.63 6.57
C ILE A 9 7.99 -3.30 7.13
N GLN A 10 9.17 -3.30 7.75
CA GLN A 10 9.84 -2.08 8.18
C GLN A 10 10.12 -1.16 6.98
N GLU A 11 10.74 -1.68 5.91
CA GLU A 11 11.01 -0.91 4.70
C GLU A 11 9.70 -0.41 4.07
N PHE A 12 8.64 -1.21 4.08
CA PHE A 12 7.32 -0.84 3.59
C PHE A 12 6.74 0.40 4.31
N ILE A 13 6.88 0.46 5.64
CA ILE A 13 6.47 1.60 6.47
C ILE A 13 7.37 2.82 6.25
N GLU A 14 8.68 2.62 6.24
CA GLU A 14 9.68 3.69 6.14
C GLU A 14 9.57 4.40 4.79
N ARG A 15 9.38 3.64 3.70
CA ARG A 15 9.18 4.20 2.36
C ARG A 15 7.85 4.94 2.21
N GLY A 16 6.84 4.61 3.01
CA GLY A 16 5.55 5.29 3.03
C GLY A 16 4.40 4.55 2.36
N PHE A 17 4.59 3.29 1.96
CA PHE A 17 3.56 2.53 1.25
C PHE A 17 2.33 2.27 2.11
N LEU A 18 2.52 1.87 3.39
CA LEU A 18 1.41 1.66 4.33
C LEU A 18 0.53 2.92 4.44
N GLN A 19 1.17 4.07 4.62
CA GLN A 19 0.50 5.36 4.75
C GLN A 19 -0.28 5.71 3.47
N GLU A 20 0.30 5.52 2.29
CA GLU A 20 -0.35 5.91 1.04
C GLU A 20 -1.44 4.92 0.60
N ILE A 21 -1.31 3.63 0.90
CA ILE A 21 -2.41 2.66 0.74
C ILE A 21 -3.58 3.07 1.62
N ASN A 22 -3.30 3.36 2.89
CA ASN A 22 -4.30 3.85 3.82
C ASN A 22 -4.93 5.16 3.34
N ARG A 23 -4.14 6.17 2.98
CA ARG A 23 -4.64 7.49 2.58
C ARG A 23 -5.43 7.49 1.26
N ARG A 24 -4.99 6.73 0.25
CA ARG A 24 -5.58 6.79 -1.11
C ARG A 24 -6.70 5.79 -1.34
N LEU A 25 -6.64 4.64 -0.67
CA LEU A 25 -7.55 3.52 -0.93
C LEU A 25 -8.39 3.18 0.29
N LEU A 26 -7.78 2.87 1.43
CA LEU A 26 -8.51 2.26 2.54
C LEU A 26 -9.30 3.29 3.37
N HIS A 27 -8.71 4.42 3.78
CA HIS A 27 -9.39 5.45 4.57
C HIS A 27 -10.66 6.00 3.89
N PRO A 28 -10.67 6.30 2.57
CA PRO A 28 -11.89 6.68 1.86
C PRO A 28 -13.01 5.62 1.90
N CYS A 29 -12.65 4.36 2.14
CA CYS A 29 -13.58 3.25 2.30
C CYS A 29 -13.90 2.93 3.78
N GLY A 30 -13.45 3.74 4.74
CA GLY A 30 -13.60 3.45 6.17
C GLY A 30 -12.74 2.27 6.65
N LEU A 31 -11.65 1.96 5.96
CA LEU A 31 -10.74 0.84 6.26
C LEU A 31 -9.32 1.34 6.55
N ALA A 32 -8.51 0.57 7.27
CA ALA A 32 -7.08 0.84 7.40
C ALA A 32 -6.27 -0.44 7.60
N LEU A 33 -5.16 -0.58 6.89
CA LEU A 33 -4.20 -1.64 7.13
C LEU A 33 -3.33 -1.28 8.33
N GLU A 34 -3.27 -2.19 9.29
CA GLU A 34 -2.44 -2.07 10.48
C GLU A 34 -1.15 -2.88 10.33
N VAL A 35 -0.06 -2.32 10.85
CA VAL A 35 1.17 -3.05 11.11
C VAL A 35 1.48 -3.01 12.60
N VAL A 36 1.77 -4.17 13.16
CA VAL A 36 2.13 -4.34 14.57
C VAL A 36 3.60 -4.72 14.67
N LYS A 37 4.27 -4.20 15.69
CA LYS A 37 5.63 -4.62 16.07
C LYS A 37 5.55 -5.48 17.33
N ASP A 38 6.03 -6.71 17.26
CA ASP A 38 6.13 -7.63 18.40
C ASP A 38 7.61 -7.94 18.65
N GLY A 39 8.17 -7.35 19.71
CA GLY A 39 9.62 -7.34 19.93
C GLY A 39 10.37 -6.66 18.78
N ASP A 40 11.19 -7.44 18.08
CA ASP A 40 11.97 -7.01 16.89
C ASP A 40 11.30 -7.39 15.56
N GLU A 41 10.16 -8.08 15.59
CA GLU A 41 9.46 -8.53 14.40
C GLU A 41 8.32 -7.56 14.03
N TRP A 42 8.24 -7.23 12.74
CA TRP A 42 7.14 -6.46 12.17
C TRP A 42 6.19 -7.41 11.45
N ARG A 43 4.88 -7.28 11.69
CA ARG A 43 3.85 -8.08 11.02
C ARG A 43 2.64 -7.24 10.63
N PHE A 44 1.95 -7.63 9.55
CA PHE A 44 0.62 -7.08 9.28
C PHE A 44 -0.33 -7.53 10.41
N GLY A 45 -1.02 -6.58 11.02
CA GLY A 45 -1.95 -6.83 12.14
C GLY A 45 -3.30 -7.31 11.63
N GLY A 46 -3.92 -6.47 10.80
CA GLY A 46 -5.23 -6.71 10.21
C GLY A 46 -5.70 -5.50 9.44
N VAL A 47 -6.96 -5.53 9.02
CA VAL A 47 -7.64 -4.38 8.43
C VAL A 47 -8.67 -3.88 9.44
N TRP A 48 -8.54 -2.62 9.87
CA TRP A 48 -9.55 -1.94 10.68
C TRP A 48 -10.80 -1.70 9.82
N ASP A 49 -11.96 -1.89 10.42
CA ASP A 49 -13.26 -1.70 9.78
C ASP A 49 -14.09 -0.68 10.54
N SER A 50 -14.18 0.51 9.97
CA SER A 50 -14.96 1.64 10.49
C SER A 50 -15.95 2.11 9.42
N ARG A 51 -16.45 1.19 8.58
CA ARG A 51 -17.45 1.50 7.54
C ARG A 51 -18.78 2.00 8.11
N ASP A 52 -19.11 1.58 9.33
CA ASP A 52 -20.32 1.99 10.05
C ASP A 52 -20.11 3.30 10.85
N ASP A 53 -18.88 3.82 10.90
CA ASP A 53 -18.57 5.08 11.58
C ASP A 53 -18.72 6.25 10.58
N PRO A 54 -19.59 7.25 10.86
CA PRO A 54 -19.77 8.40 9.98
C PRO A 54 -18.52 9.27 9.81
N GLU A 55 -17.56 9.23 10.74
CA GLU A 55 -16.28 9.92 10.62
C GLU A 55 -15.24 9.09 9.83
N GLY A 56 -15.47 7.78 9.69
CA GLY A 56 -14.61 6.84 8.98
C GLY A 56 -13.23 6.67 9.65
N ILE A 57 -12.17 6.63 8.85
CA ILE A 57 -10.78 6.60 9.37
C ILE A 57 -10.01 7.83 8.90
N MET A 58 -9.45 8.54 9.86
CA MET A 58 -8.59 9.70 9.63
C MET A 58 -7.26 9.56 10.38
N PHE A 59 -6.22 10.24 9.88
CA PHE A 59 -5.02 10.44 10.67
C PHE A 59 -5.34 11.41 11.81
N VAL A 60 -5.14 10.99 13.07
CA VAL A 60 -5.43 11.82 14.25
C VAL A 60 -4.12 12.32 14.88
N GLY A 61 -4.12 13.59 15.33
CA GLY A 61 -3.05 14.20 16.13
C GLY A 61 -1.92 14.89 15.34
N ASP A 62 -0.73 14.99 15.96
CA ASP A 62 0.52 15.58 15.40
C ASP A 62 1.20 14.71 14.33
N PHE A 63 0.47 13.73 13.78
CA PHE A 63 0.95 12.81 12.75
C PHE A 63 0.20 13.04 11.43
N PRO A 64 0.26 14.25 10.84
CA PRO A 64 -0.24 14.45 9.49
C PRO A 64 0.53 13.52 8.53
N PRO A 65 -0.07 13.17 7.38
CA PRO A 65 0.63 12.37 6.38
C PRO A 65 2.00 12.97 6.07
N ASP A 66 3.07 12.22 6.35
CA ASP A 66 4.44 12.66 6.12
C ASP A 66 4.61 12.91 4.62
N TRP A 67 4.82 14.18 4.26
CA TRP A 67 4.95 14.62 2.88
C TRP A 67 6.18 14.00 2.19
N ARG A 68 7.23 13.65 2.94
CA ARG A 68 8.42 12.97 2.40
C ARG A 68 8.08 11.54 2.01
N LYS A 69 7.34 10.82 2.86
CA LYS A 69 6.82 9.48 2.55
C LYS A 69 5.91 9.51 1.33
N ARG A 70 5.01 10.50 1.25
CA ARG A 70 4.14 10.72 0.09
C ARG A 70 4.95 10.94 -1.20
N ASN A 71 5.98 11.79 -1.16
CA ASN A 71 6.81 12.08 -2.33
C ASN A 71 7.58 10.83 -2.80
N ARG A 72 8.15 10.05 -1.88
CA ARG A 72 8.83 8.78 -2.24
C ARG A 72 7.90 7.80 -2.96
N VAL A 73 6.66 7.68 -2.51
CA VAL A 73 5.67 6.82 -3.16
C VAL A 73 5.31 7.36 -4.55
N ASN A 74 5.14 8.68 -4.70
CA ASN A 74 4.91 9.30 -6.02
C ASN A 74 6.07 9.05 -6.99
N GLU A 75 7.31 9.25 -6.54
CA GLU A 75 8.52 9.00 -7.33
C GLU A 75 8.58 7.53 -7.77
N THR A 76 8.28 6.61 -6.86
CA THR A 76 8.25 5.17 -7.16
C THR A 76 7.17 4.84 -8.20
N GLN A 77 5.97 5.41 -8.08
CA GLN A 77 4.90 5.22 -9.05
C GLN A 77 5.29 5.78 -10.43
N ASN A 78 5.84 7.00 -10.46
CA ASN A 78 6.24 7.68 -11.69
C ASN A 78 7.39 6.96 -12.41
N ALA A 79 8.31 6.34 -11.67
CA ALA A 79 9.41 5.55 -12.24
C ALA A 79 8.91 4.36 -13.08
N HIS A 80 7.71 3.86 -12.81
CA HIS A 80 7.10 2.78 -13.58
C HIS A 80 6.12 3.28 -14.65
N LEU A 81 5.60 4.50 -14.53
CA LEU A 81 4.54 5.01 -15.41
C LEU A 81 5.02 5.14 -16.86
N GLN A 82 6.10 5.89 -17.10
CA GLN A 82 6.57 6.14 -18.47
C GLN A 82 7.01 4.84 -19.17
N PRO A 83 7.82 3.95 -18.56
CA PRO A 83 8.18 2.68 -19.20
C PRO A 83 6.96 1.81 -19.54
N ARG A 84 5.89 1.85 -18.74
CA ARG A 84 4.66 1.09 -19.00
C ARG A 84 3.83 1.67 -20.15
N VAL A 85 3.80 2.99 -20.27
CA VAL A 85 3.25 3.69 -21.43
C VAL A 85 4.04 3.33 -22.69
N ASP A 86 5.37 3.33 -22.62
CA ASP A 86 6.24 3.07 -23.76
C ASP A 86 6.10 1.64 -24.34
N ILE A 87 5.81 0.66 -23.48
CA ILE A 87 5.52 -0.73 -23.90
C ILE A 87 4.03 -0.97 -24.24
N GLY A 88 3.19 0.08 -24.21
CA GLY A 88 1.80 0.02 -24.64
C GLY A 88 0.85 -0.75 -23.72
N LEU A 89 1.05 -0.72 -22.39
CA LEU A 89 0.08 -1.33 -21.46
C LEU A 89 -1.26 -0.59 -21.49
N GLU A 90 -2.36 -1.34 -21.53
CA GLU A 90 -3.73 -0.80 -21.53
C GLU A 90 -4.04 0.00 -20.25
N ASP A 91 -3.54 -0.48 -19.10
CA ASP A 91 -3.54 0.27 -17.84
C ASP A 91 -2.08 0.47 -17.38
N PRO A 92 -1.50 1.67 -17.54
CA PRO A 92 -0.11 1.92 -17.14
C PRO A 92 0.09 1.93 -15.61
N PHE A 93 -0.98 1.96 -14.80
CA PHE A 93 -0.89 1.75 -13.36
C PHE A 93 -0.76 0.27 -12.99
N LEU A 94 -1.24 -0.62 -13.86
CA LEU A 94 -1.17 -2.07 -13.69
C LEU A 94 -0.14 -2.65 -14.67
N GLY A 95 1.00 -3.10 -14.14
CA GLY A 95 1.98 -3.85 -14.95
C GLY A 95 1.38 -5.13 -15.57
N PRO A 96 2.16 -5.90 -16.36
CA PRO A 96 1.71 -7.20 -16.86
C PRO A 96 1.19 -8.05 -15.69
N GLY A 97 -0.01 -8.62 -15.87
CA GLY A 97 -0.87 -9.08 -14.78
C GLY A 97 -0.15 -9.94 -13.74
N ILE A 98 -0.15 -9.46 -12.49
CA ILE A 98 0.01 -10.30 -11.31
C ILE A 98 -1.41 -10.61 -10.86
N GLN A 99 -1.91 -11.81 -11.17
CA GLN A 99 -3.20 -12.26 -10.69
C GLN A 99 -3.25 -12.18 -9.14
N PRO A 100 -4.43 -11.95 -8.54
CA PRO A 100 -4.68 -12.48 -7.20
C PRO A 100 -4.42 -13.99 -7.27
N CYS A 101 -3.62 -14.50 -6.34
CA CYS A 101 -3.22 -15.91 -6.31
C CYS A 101 -4.46 -16.84 -6.49
N PRO A 102 -4.57 -17.62 -7.58
CA PRO A 102 -5.71 -18.53 -7.77
C PRO A 102 -5.64 -19.82 -6.93
N GLU A 103 -4.77 -19.92 -5.92
CA GLU A 103 -4.53 -21.18 -5.20
C GLU A 103 -5.05 -21.19 -3.76
N LEU A 104 -6.24 -20.63 -3.52
CA LEU A 104 -7.07 -21.01 -2.38
C LEU A 104 -8.47 -21.24 -2.92
N GLY A 105 -8.80 -22.52 -3.09
CA GLY A 105 -9.86 -22.98 -3.97
C GLY A 105 -11.27 -22.58 -3.58
N GLU A 106 -12.11 -22.59 -4.61
CA GLU A 106 -13.32 -23.41 -4.73
C GLU A 106 -13.34 -24.03 -6.14
#